data_AF-A0A087ADG9-F1
#
_entry.id   AF-A0A087ADG9-F1
#
_cell.length_a   1.000
_cell.length_b   1.000
_cell.length_c   1.000
_cell.angle_alpha   90.00
_cell.angle_beta   90.00
_cell.angle_gamma   90.00
#
_symmetry.space_group_name_H-M   'P 1'
#
loop_
_entity.id
_entity.type
_entity.pdbx_description
1 polymer ?
#
loop_
_entity_poly.entity_id
_entity_poly.type
_entity_poly.pdbx_seq_one_letter_code
_entity_poly.pdbx_strand_id
1 'polypeptide(L)'
;MSADAFRKTIALLASAGLLLSLGACSGSTPSSAEASSSASSSETKRNQSVADDGSSDEKPSAQVSKEPDLKVPEGSALDVLEQLPVKGRAPKTGYARDQFGPAWSDVDHNGCDTRNDILNRDMSDKTYKANTHDCVVATGVLNDPYTGKRIDFTRGQDTSTAVQIDHVVALSNAWQTGAQQLSEATRTQFANDPYNLLAVDGPANQQKSDGDAATWLPANKSFRCEYVARQIGVKKKYDLWVTQGEHDAMKNVLSSCPTQQVPTDGGVVTPIEVQESPEPAQTQEPAPAPAQTQEPTPAPAQQDENVYYKNCAAVRAAGKAPLYRSDPGYAPKLDRDGDGIACE
;
A
#
# COMPACT_ATOMS: atom_id res chain seq x y z
N MET A 1 -40.48 -47.47 18.14
CA MET A 1 -40.78 -47.13 19.55
C MET A 1 -41.15 -45.66 19.60
N SER A 2 -42.37 -45.38 20.07
CA SER A 2 -42.99 -44.08 20.37
C SER A 2 -42.07 -43.15 21.20
N ALA A 3 -42.01 -41.84 20.94
CA ALA A 3 -42.97 -40.74 21.16
C ALA A 3 -42.91 -40.11 22.57
N ASP A 4 -43.22 -38.81 22.60
CA ASP A 4 -43.48 -37.93 23.75
C ASP A 4 -42.29 -37.47 24.60
N ALA A 5 -42.23 -36.26 25.17
CA ALA A 5 -42.99 -35.01 25.08
C ALA A 5 -42.33 -34.05 26.09
N PHE A 6 -42.29 -32.74 25.84
CA PHE A 6 -42.87 -31.75 26.76
C PHE A 6 -42.84 -30.34 26.17
N ARG A 7 -44.05 -29.81 25.93
CA ARG A 7 -44.38 -28.38 25.80
C ARG A 7 -44.65 -27.80 27.20
N LYS A 8 -44.42 -26.48 27.38
CA LYS A 8 -45.27 -25.49 28.11
C LYS A 8 -44.52 -24.13 28.17
N THR A 9 -44.97 -23.05 27.49
CA THR A 9 -45.93 -21.98 27.91
C THR A 9 -45.48 -21.18 29.15
N ILE A 10 -45.67 -19.88 29.39
CA ILE A 10 -46.36 -18.68 28.84
C ILE A 10 -45.95 -17.53 29.83
N ALA A 11 -45.62 -16.29 29.44
CA ALA A 11 -46.41 -15.03 29.59
C ALA A 11 -45.39 -13.88 29.84
N LEU A 12 -45.37 -12.78 29.09
CA LEU A 12 -46.22 -11.57 29.19
C LEU A 12 -46.05 -10.73 30.47
N LEU A 13 -45.42 -9.55 30.33
CA LEU A 13 -45.78 -8.33 31.06
C LEU A 13 -45.54 -7.10 30.16
N ALA A 14 -46.65 -6.48 29.74
CA ALA A 14 -46.80 -5.08 29.36
C ALA A 14 -46.75 -4.21 30.67
N SER A 15 -46.66 -2.89 30.75
CA SER A 15 -46.89 -1.73 29.86
C SER A 15 -46.53 -0.44 30.63
N ALA A 16 -46.65 0.73 29.96
CA ALA A 16 -46.71 2.13 30.46
C ALA A 16 -45.35 2.87 30.48
N GLY A 17 -45.10 3.99 29.78
CA GLY A 17 -45.93 4.96 29.06
C GLY A 17 -46.19 6.22 29.90
N LEU A 18 -45.60 7.39 29.54
CA LEU A 18 -46.26 8.72 29.61
C LEU A 18 -45.43 9.90 29.02
N LEU A 19 -46.01 10.52 27.98
CA LEU A 19 -46.19 11.95 27.60
C LEU A 19 -45.08 13.01 27.84
N LEU A 20 -44.59 13.73 26.81
CA LEU A 20 -45.15 14.87 26.04
C LEU A 20 -44.89 16.26 26.68
N SER A 21 -44.16 17.13 25.96
CA SER A 21 -44.45 18.58 25.91
C SER A 21 -43.89 19.22 24.64
N LEU A 22 -44.74 20.04 24.02
CA LEU A 22 -44.52 20.87 22.85
C LEU A 22 -43.76 22.16 23.20
N GLY A 23 -43.01 22.68 22.23
CA GLY A 23 -42.54 24.07 22.20
C GLY A 23 -42.26 24.48 20.77
N ALA A 24 -43.09 25.37 20.22
CA ALA A 24 -43.04 25.86 18.85
C ALA A 24 -42.48 27.29 18.79
N CYS A 25 -42.07 27.65 17.57
CA CYS A 25 -42.08 28.96 16.92
C CYS A 25 -40.78 29.78 16.81
N SER A 26 -40.66 30.32 15.59
CA SER A 26 -39.86 31.46 15.10
C SER A 26 -38.42 31.09 14.72
N GLY A 27 -37.99 31.17 13.46
CA GLY A 27 -38.35 32.12 12.40
C GLY A 27 -37.15 33.04 12.17
N SER A 28 -36.64 33.06 10.93
CA SER A 28 -35.90 34.16 10.26
C SER A 28 -34.78 33.64 9.33
N THR A 29 -35.14 33.42 8.07
CA THR A 29 -34.37 33.95 6.94
C THR A 29 -34.58 35.46 6.89
N PRO A 30 -33.56 36.25 6.48
CA PRO A 30 -33.41 36.66 5.08
C PRO A 30 -31.90 36.66 4.72
N SER A 31 -31.37 37.09 3.58
CA SER A 31 -31.84 37.88 2.44
C SER A 31 -30.87 37.61 1.29
N SER A 32 -31.40 37.56 0.09
CA SER A 32 -30.66 37.85 -1.14
C SER A 32 -29.97 39.22 -1.04
N ALA A 33 -28.79 39.33 -1.62
CA ALA A 33 -28.24 40.59 -2.11
C ALA A 33 -27.70 40.35 -3.52
N GLU A 34 -28.44 40.86 -4.50
CA GLU A 34 -27.91 41.24 -5.80
C GLU A 34 -27.02 42.49 -5.64
N ALA A 35 -25.86 42.48 -6.29
CA ALA A 35 -25.15 43.64 -6.80
C ALA A 35 -24.22 43.10 -7.91
N SER A 36 -24.66 43.11 -9.16
CA SER A 36 -24.53 44.19 -10.14
C SER A 36 -23.12 44.77 -10.30
N SER A 37 -22.57 44.46 -11.48
CA SER A 37 -21.71 45.27 -12.35
C SER A 37 -20.64 46.20 -11.77
N SER A 38 -19.39 45.94 -12.16
CA SER A 38 -18.59 46.97 -12.84
C SER A 38 -17.49 46.32 -13.68
N ALA A 39 -17.73 46.32 -15.00
CA ALA A 39 -16.67 46.27 -15.98
C ALA A 39 -15.89 47.60 -15.87
N SER A 40 -14.57 47.51 -15.72
CA SER A 40 -13.68 48.67 -15.92
C SER A 40 -12.90 48.44 -17.21
N SER A 41 -13.52 48.88 -18.30
CA SER A 41 -12.89 49.17 -19.57
C SER A 41 -11.77 50.19 -19.37
N SER A 42 -10.57 49.85 -19.80
CA SER A 42 -9.50 50.84 -20.04
C SER A 42 -9.13 50.74 -21.51
N GLU A 43 -9.90 51.40 -22.37
CA GLU A 43 -9.42 51.84 -23.67
C GLU A 43 -8.51 53.04 -23.46
N THR A 44 -7.29 52.99 -23.98
CA THR A 44 -6.59 54.19 -24.45
C THR A 44 -5.81 53.85 -25.71
N LYS A 45 -6.41 54.28 -26.83
CA LYS A 45 -5.76 54.91 -28.00
C LYS A 45 -4.48 54.30 -28.55
N ARG A 46 -4.69 53.58 -29.66
CA ARG A 46 -4.02 53.75 -30.97
C ARG A 46 -3.09 54.98 -31.05
N ASN A 47 -1.81 54.75 -31.33
CA ASN A 47 -1.07 55.63 -32.23
C ASN A 47 -0.23 54.80 -33.21
N GLN A 48 -0.34 55.17 -34.48
CA GLN A 48 0.21 54.49 -35.65
C GLN A 48 1.64 54.96 -35.94
N SER A 49 2.48 54.01 -36.35
CA SER A 49 3.45 54.07 -37.45
C SER A 49 4.56 55.14 -37.43
N VAL A 50 5.81 54.68 -37.33
CA VAL A 50 6.89 55.08 -38.25
C VAL A 50 7.75 53.85 -38.58
N ALA A 51 8.13 53.71 -39.85
CA ALA A 51 8.95 52.66 -40.44
C ALA A 51 10.47 52.96 -40.36
N ASP A 52 11.27 52.06 -40.96
CA ASP A 52 12.75 52.00 -41.09
C ASP A 52 13.49 51.40 -39.88
N ASP A 53 14.48 50.50 -39.98
CA ASP A 53 15.36 50.06 -41.07
C ASP A 53 15.93 48.66 -40.68
N GLY A 54 16.41 47.89 -41.66
CA GLY A 54 16.86 46.51 -41.48
C GLY A 54 18.15 46.34 -40.68
N SER A 55 18.30 45.19 -40.01
CA SER A 55 19.58 44.48 -39.96
C SER A 55 19.35 43.05 -39.48
N SER A 56 19.65 42.12 -40.36
CA SER A 56 19.77 40.69 -40.11
C SER A 56 21.05 40.40 -39.33
N ASP A 57 20.91 40.02 -38.05
CA ASP A 57 21.96 39.33 -37.30
C ASP A 57 21.43 37.98 -36.84
N GLU A 58 21.79 36.97 -37.62
CA GLU A 58 21.50 35.56 -37.43
C GLU A 58 22.34 35.03 -36.27
N LYS A 59 21.73 34.93 -35.09
CA LYS A 59 22.32 34.24 -33.93
C LYS A 59 22.16 32.73 -34.11
N PRO A 60 23.23 31.92 -34.03
CA PRO A 60 23.12 30.48 -34.20
C PRO A 60 22.24 29.89 -33.09
N SER A 61 21.11 29.32 -33.50
CA SER A 61 20.23 28.53 -32.65
C SER A 61 21.00 27.29 -32.19
N ALA A 62 21.28 27.23 -30.89
CA ALA A 62 21.77 26.01 -30.26
C ALA A 62 20.74 24.91 -30.52
N GLN A 63 21.14 23.90 -31.28
CA GLN A 63 20.31 22.75 -31.57
C GLN A 63 19.96 22.05 -30.26
N VAL A 64 18.69 22.15 -29.87
CA VAL A 64 18.08 21.24 -28.90
C VAL A 64 18.14 19.87 -29.55
N SER A 65 19.10 19.07 -29.12
CA SER A 65 19.20 17.65 -29.45
C SER A 65 17.91 16.98 -29.01
N LYS A 66 17.07 16.66 -29.99
CA LYS A 66 15.86 15.85 -29.86
C LYS A 66 16.28 14.52 -29.27
N GLU A 67 15.90 14.26 -28.02
CA GLU A 67 16.05 12.94 -27.41
C GLU A 67 15.43 11.90 -28.35
N PRO A 68 16.05 10.71 -28.49
CA PRO A 68 15.50 9.68 -29.34
C PRO A 68 14.11 9.32 -28.80
N ASP A 69 13.11 9.43 -29.67
CA ASP A 69 11.74 8.98 -29.43
C ASP A 69 11.78 7.47 -29.22
N LEU A 70 11.97 7.07 -27.96
CA LEU A 70 11.96 5.67 -27.55
C LEU A 70 10.55 5.16 -27.81
N LYS A 71 10.38 4.47 -28.94
CA LYS A 71 9.11 3.83 -29.28
C LYS A 71 8.71 2.93 -28.12
N VAL A 72 7.65 3.35 -27.43
CA VAL A 72 7.01 2.56 -26.39
C VAL A 72 6.48 1.28 -27.07
N PRO A 73 6.94 0.08 -26.67
CA PRO A 73 6.49 -1.16 -27.30
C PRO A 73 5.04 -1.45 -26.94
N GLU A 74 4.20 -1.78 -27.93
CA GLU A 74 2.80 -2.17 -27.71
C GLU A 74 2.68 -3.19 -26.58
N GLY A 75 1.79 -2.92 -25.62
CA GLY A 75 1.56 -3.75 -24.44
C GLY A 75 2.33 -3.29 -23.19
N SER A 76 3.19 -2.28 -23.31
CA SER A 76 3.86 -1.67 -22.17
C SER A 76 2.86 -1.15 -21.13
N ALA A 77 3.32 -1.00 -19.88
CA ALA A 77 2.53 -0.39 -18.82
C ALA A 77 2.11 1.05 -19.15
N LEU A 78 2.95 1.81 -19.88
CA LEU A 78 2.58 3.15 -20.37
C LEU A 78 1.41 3.08 -21.35
N ASP A 79 1.42 2.15 -22.31
CA ASP A 79 0.33 2.02 -23.29
C ASP A 79 -0.97 1.57 -22.63
N VAL A 80 -0.89 0.69 -21.62
CA VAL A 80 -2.08 0.26 -20.87
C VAL A 80 -2.60 1.40 -19.99
N LEU A 81 -1.72 2.21 -19.39
CA LEU A 81 -2.10 3.37 -18.58
C LEU A 81 -2.91 4.38 -19.40
N GLU A 82 -2.49 4.70 -20.62
CA GLU A 82 -3.18 5.65 -21.50
C GLU A 82 -4.57 5.14 -21.96
N GLN A 83 -4.86 3.84 -21.78
CA GLN A 83 -6.19 3.26 -22.04
C GLN A 83 -7.10 3.26 -20.81
N LEU A 84 -6.58 3.51 -19.60
CA LEU A 84 -7.40 3.55 -18.40
C LEU A 84 -8.25 4.83 -18.38
N PRO A 85 -9.54 4.75 -18.02
CA PRO A 85 -10.31 5.97 -17.79
C PRO A 85 -9.66 6.81 -16.69
N VAL A 86 -9.63 8.12 -16.88
CA VAL A 86 -9.19 9.08 -15.86
C VAL A 86 -10.41 9.80 -15.30
N LYS A 87 -10.70 9.62 -14.00
CA LYS A 87 -11.87 10.21 -13.33
C LYS A 87 -11.52 10.58 -11.89
N GLY A 88 -12.32 11.46 -11.27
CA GLY A 88 -12.23 11.72 -9.84
C GLY A 88 -12.56 10.49 -8.99
N ARG A 89 -12.21 10.52 -7.69
CA ARG A 89 -12.65 9.48 -6.74
C ARG A 89 -14.17 9.55 -6.56
N ALA A 90 -14.83 8.40 -6.62
CA ALA A 90 -16.20 8.25 -6.15
C ALA A 90 -16.25 8.34 -4.61
N PRO A 91 -17.42 8.65 -4.01
CA PRO A 91 -17.57 8.64 -2.56
C PRO A 91 -17.21 7.27 -1.95
N LYS A 92 -16.58 7.28 -0.77
CA LYS A 92 -16.31 6.07 0.03
C LYS A 92 -17.55 5.52 0.75
N THR A 93 -18.70 6.17 0.61
CA THR A 93 -19.96 5.76 1.23
C THR A 93 -20.31 4.31 0.87
N GLY A 94 -20.72 3.52 1.86
CA GLY A 94 -21.09 2.11 1.68
C GLY A 94 -19.89 1.16 1.60
N TYR A 95 -18.65 1.66 1.64
CA TYR A 95 -17.48 0.80 1.71
C TYR A 95 -17.42 0.05 3.05
N ALA A 96 -17.32 -1.26 2.96
CA ALA A 96 -16.88 -2.14 4.03
C ALA A 96 -16.07 -3.29 3.41
N ARG A 97 -15.12 -3.85 4.17
CA ARG A 97 -14.23 -4.90 3.63
C ARG A 97 -14.98 -6.17 3.25
N ASP A 98 -16.06 -6.47 3.95
CA ASP A 98 -16.95 -7.61 3.69
C ASP A 98 -17.66 -7.53 2.33
N GLN A 99 -17.74 -6.35 1.70
CA GLN A 99 -18.22 -6.19 0.33
C GLN A 99 -17.36 -6.95 -0.70
N PHE A 100 -16.14 -7.33 -0.33
CA PHE A 100 -15.22 -8.12 -1.13
C PHE A 100 -15.20 -9.60 -0.73
N GLY A 101 -16.23 -10.07 -0.03
CA GLY A 101 -16.37 -11.45 0.40
C GLY A 101 -15.49 -11.81 1.60
N PRO A 102 -15.48 -13.10 1.99
CA PRO A 102 -14.65 -13.58 3.08
C PRO A 102 -13.16 -13.38 2.77
N ALA A 103 -12.42 -12.88 3.76
CA ALA A 103 -10.99 -12.68 3.62
C ALA A 103 -10.27 -14.01 3.35
N TRP A 104 -9.38 -14.02 2.36
CA TRP A 104 -8.57 -15.18 1.97
C TRP A 104 -9.42 -16.38 1.55
N SER A 105 -10.45 -16.13 0.75
CA SER A 105 -11.28 -17.21 0.22
C SER A 105 -10.48 -18.07 -0.75
N ASP A 106 -10.56 -19.40 -0.61
CA ASP A 106 -10.04 -20.35 -1.58
C ASP A 106 -10.87 -20.28 -2.89
N VAL A 107 -10.52 -19.32 -3.75
CA VAL A 107 -11.24 -19.01 -5.00
C VAL A 107 -10.84 -19.91 -6.17
N ASP A 108 -9.69 -20.59 -6.09
CA ASP A 108 -9.24 -21.56 -7.09
C ASP A 108 -9.56 -23.01 -6.72
N HIS A 109 -10.09 -23.22 -5.50
CA HIS A 109 -10.50 -24.50 -4.95
C HIS A 109 -9.36 -25.52 -4.86
N ASN A 110 -8.14 -25.03 -4.60
CA ASN A 110 -6.96 -25.87 -4.45
C ASN A 110 -6.82 -26.46 -3.03
N GLY A 111 -7.64 -26.01 -2.07
CA GLY A 111 -7.65 -26.47 -0.67
C GLY A 111 -6.83 -25.60 0.29
N CYS A 112 -6.12 -24.60 -0.22
CA CYS A 112 -5.38 -23.60 0.54
C CYS A 112 -6.15 -22.27 0.53
N ASP A 113 -6.07 -21.52 1.63
CA ASP A 113 -6.57 -20.13 1.60
C ASP A 113 -5.63 -19.25 0.76
N THR A 114 -6.17 -18.18 0.16
CA THR A 114 -5.36 -17.29 -0.68
C THR A 114 -4.17 -16.71 0.05
N ARG A 115 -4.24 -16.47 1.36
CA ARG A 115 -3.08 -15.97 2.10
C ARG A 115 -1.91 -16.94 1.97
N ASN A 116 -2.18 -18.23 2.17
CA ASN A 116 -1.18 -19.26 2.05
C ASN A 116 -0.72 -19.48 0.61
N ASP A 117 -1.59 -19.31 -0.40
CA ASP A 117 -1.16 -19.33 -1.81
C ASP A 117 -0.13 -18.23 -2.10
N ILE A 118 -0.38 -17.01 -1.60
CA ILE A 118 0.55 -15.90 -1.80
C ILE A 118 1.86 -16.10 -1.02
N LEU A 119 1.80 -16.57 0.23
CA LEU A 119 3.01 -16.92 0.97
C LEU A 119 3.80 -18.02 0.25
N ASN A 120 3.12 -19.01 -0.32
CA ASN A 120 3.75 -20.08 -1.09
C ASN A 120 4.42 -19.59 -2.36
N ARG A 121 3.78 -18.66 -3.07
CA ARG A 121 4.32 -18.06 -4.29
C ARG A 121 5.53 -17.16 -3.99
N ASP A 122 5.45 -16.33 -2.95
CA ASP A 122 6.39 -15.22 -2.75
C ASP A 122 7.58 -15.54 -1.84
N MET A 123 7.52 -16.59 -1.02
CA MET A 123 8.63 -16.97 -0.14
C MET A 123 9.52 -18.05 -0.75
N SER A 124 10.82 -18.00 -0.47
CA SER A 124 11.76 -19.13 -0.64
C SER A 124 11.94 -19.90 0.66
N ASP A 125 12.65 -21.04 0.61
CA ASP A 125 13.09 -21.80 1.79
C ASP A 125 11.97 -22.13 2.78
N LYS A 126 10.82 -22.52 2.22
CA LYS A 126 9.58 -22.69 2.98
C LYS A 126 9.56 -24.00 3.75
N THR A 127 8.90 -23.98 4.89
CA THR A 127 8.40 -25.18 5.57
C THR A 127 6.90 -25.09 5.77
N TYR A 128 6.27 -26.22 6.07
CA TYR A 128 4.82 -26.34 6.15
C TYR A 128 4.36 -26.90 7.49
N LYS A 129 3.17 -26.50 7.93
CA LYS A 129 2.53 -27.19 9.06
C LYS A 129 2.21 -28.63 8.64
N ALA A 130 2.52 -29.57 9.52
CA ALA A 130 2.20 -30.99 9.31
C ALA A 130 0.70 -31.18 9.03
N ASN A 131 0.38 -32.16 8.18
CA ASN A 131 -0.98 -32.54 7.80
C ASN A 131 -1.78 -31.42 7.09
N THR A 132 -1.10 -30.47 6.44
CA THR A 132 -1.75 -29.42 5.63
C THR A 132 -1.54 -29.58 4.13
N HIS A 133 -0.90 -30.68 3.69
CA HIS A 133 -0.59 -30.92 2.27
C HIS A 133 0.12 -29.73 1.61
N ASP A 134 1.13 -29.19 2.30
CA ASP A 134 1.90 -28.03 1.88
C ASP A 134 1.10 -26.72 1.65
N CYS A 135 -0.11 -26.64 2.22
CA CYS A 135 -0.87 -25.38 2.22
C CYS A 135 -0.32 -24.39 3.24
N VAL A 136 -0.24 -24.76 4.52
CA VAL A 136 -0.01 -23.76 5.57
C VAL A 136 1.48 -23.52 5.76
N VAL A 137 2.01 -22.45 5.17
CA VAL A 137 3.42 -22.03 5.30
C VAL A 137 3.74 -21.75 6.77
N ALA A 138 4.67 -22.52 7.35
CA ALA A 138 5.12 -22.41 8.74
C ALA A 138 6.35 -21.50 8.88
N THR A 139 7.31 -21.61 7.97
CA THR A 139 8.47 -20.70 7.87
C THR A 139 8.77 -20.42 6.41
N GLY A 140 9.55 -19.37 6.15
CA GLY A 140 10.06 -19.05 4.82
C GLY A 140 10.91 -17.80 4.83
N VAL A 141 11.54 -17.48 3.71
CA VAL A 141 12.31 -16.26 3.52
C VAL A 141 11.58 -15.40 2.51
N LEU A 142 11.22 -14.16 2.91
CA LEU A 142 10.67 -13.15 2.02
C LEU A 142 11.76 -12.14 1.68
N ASN A 143 12.09 -12.00 0.39
CA ASN A 143 12.80 -10.83 -0.10
C ASN A 143 11.75 -9.75 -0.39
N ASP A 144 11.50 -8.89 0.59
CA ASP A 144 10.34 -7.99 0.57
C ASP A 144 10.46 -6.95 -0.56
N PRO A 145 9.50 -6.92 -1.49
CA PRO A 145 9.57 -6.02 -2.62
C PRO A 145 9.39 -4.56 -2.22
N TYR A 146 8.71 -4.26 -1.10
CA TYR A 146 8.38 -2.90 -0.71
C TYR A 146 9.54 -2.13 -0.06
N THR A 147 10.34 -2.82 0.74
CA THR A 147 11.47 -2.26 1.49
C THR A 147 12.83 -2.72 0.96
N GLY A 148 12.87 -3.79 0.17
CA GLY A 148 14.10 -4.43 -0.31
C GLY A 148 14.83 -5.24 0.75
N LYS A 149 14.19 -5.45 1.92
CA LYS A 149 14.78 -6.19 3.04
C LYS A 149 14.48 -7.67 2.94
N ARG A 150 15.41 -8.49 3.44
CA ARG A 150 15.16 -9.91 3.71
C ARG A 150 14.42 -10.05 5.05
N ILE A 151 13.35 -10.84 5.07
CA ILE A 151 12.55 -11.16 6.25
C ILE A 151 12.52 -12.67 6.43
N ASP A 152 13.04 -13.16 7.55
CA ASP A 152 12.90 -14.55 7.97
C ASP A 152 11.53 -14.73 8.63
N PHE A 153 10.57 -15.24 7.88
CA PHE A 153 9.21 -15.47 8.34
C PHE A 153 9.14 -16.75 9.18
N THR A 154 8.57 -16.61 10.38
CA THR A 154 8.12 -17.74 11.20
C THR A 154 6.67 -17.47 11.59
N ARG A 155 5.79 -18.43 11.34
CA ARG A 155 4.38 -18.32 11.74
C ARG A 155 4.26 -18.37 13.26
N GLY A 156 3.61 -17.35 13.82
CA GLY A 156 3.35 -17.22 15.25
C GLY A 156 2.43 -16.04 15.53
N GLN A 157 1.89 -15.97 16.75
CA GLN A 157 0.97 -14.90 17.15
C GLN A 157 1.60 -13.51 16.97
N ASP A 158 2.87 -13.37 17.36
CA ASP A 158 3.58 -12.10 17.38
C ASP A 158 4.44 -11.86 16.13
N THR A 159 4.73 -12.92 15.38
CA THR A 159 5.66 -12.88 14.24
C THR A 159 4.94 -12.87 12.89
N SER A 160 3.70 -13.38 12.82
CA SER A 160 2.97 -13.46 11.54
C SER A 160 2.63 -12.08 10.96
N THR A 161 2.58 -11.05 11.78
CA THR A 161 2.27 -9.66 11.38
C THR A 161 3.44 -8.97 10.69
N ALA A 162 4.66 -9.50 10.83
CA ALA A 162 5.84 -9.02 10.12
C ALA A 162 5.70 -9.17 8.60
N VAL A 163 4.95 -10.19 8.15
CA VAL A 163 4.59 -10.37 6.73
C VAL A 163 3.08 -10.30 6.55
N GLN A 164 2.64 -9.31 5.79
CA GLN A 164 1.24 -9.13 5.42
C GLN A 164 1.04 -9.47 3.95
N ILE A 165 -0.19 -9.83 3.59
CA ILE A 165 -0.57 -9.93 2.19
C ILE A 165 -1.26 -8.62 1.83
N ASP A 166 -0.63 -7.82 0.98
CA ASP A 166 -1.16 -6.53 0.53
C ASP A 166 -1.99 -6.70 -0.73
N HIS A 167 -3.05 -5.89 -0.82
CA HIS A 167 -3.74 -5.58 -2.06
C HIS A 167 -3.01 -4.43 -2.76
N VAL A 168 -2.26 -4.73 -3.81
CA VAL A 168 -1.43 -3.77 -4.55
C VAL A 168 -2.26 -2.56 -5.01
N VAL A 169 -3.49 -2.80 -5.47
CA VAL A 169 -4.58 -1.82 -5.47
C VAL A 169 -5.47 -2.07 -4.25
N ALA A 170 -5.39 -1.19 -3.25
CA ALA A 170 -6.09 -1.36 -1.98
C ALA A 170 -7.62 -1.44 -2.15
N LEU A 171 -8.30 -2.28 -1.37
CA LEU A 171 -9.77 -2.46 -1.46
C LEU A 171 -10.57 -1.14 -1.35
N SER A 172 -10.15 -0.24 -0.45
CA SER A 172 -10.77 1.08 -0.25
C SER A 172 -10.50 2.03 -1.42
N ASN A 173 -9.31 1.97 -2.02
CA ASN A 173 -9.01 2.71 -3.25
C ASN A 173 -9.86 2.18 -4.40
N ALA A 174 -9.87 0.87 -4.61
CA ALA A 174 -10.65 0.20 -5.65
C ALA A 174 -12.14 0.55 -5.56
N TRP A 175 -12.72 0.59 -4.35
CA TRP A 175 -14.11 1.02 -4.15
C TRP A 175 -14.40 2.39 -4.76
N GLN A 176 -13.54 3.36 -4.43
CA GLN A 176 -13.63 4.74 -4.90
C GLN A 176 -13.23 4.91 -6.37
N THR A 177 -12.60 3.90 -6.97
CA THR A 177 -12.17 3.91 -8.38
C THR A 177 -12.84 2.84 -9.24
N GLY A 178 -14.00 2.32 -8.83
CA GLY A 178 -14.89 1.53 -9.69
C GLY A 178 -15.43 0.23 -9.10
N ALA A 179 -14.78 -0.31 -8.06
CA ALA A 179 -15.18 -1.60 -7.51
C ALA A 179 -16.58 -1.59 -6.90
N GLN A 180 -17.12 -0.43 -6.51
CA GLN A 180 -18.52 -0.32 -6.05
C GLN A 180 -19.56 -0.68 -7.12
N GLN A 181 -19.18 -0.68 -8.41
CA GLN A 181 -20.05 -1.04 -9.55
C GLN A 181 -19.90 -2.51 -9.96
N LEU A 182 -18.90 -3.21 -9.42
CA LEU A 182 -18.64 -4.60 -9.72
C LEU A 182 -19.66 -5.50 -9.01
N SER A 183 -19.93 -6.65 -9.62
CA SER A 183 -20.69 -7.70 -8.94
C SER A 183 -19.96 -8.17 -7.69
N GLU A 184 -20.70 -8.68 -6.70
CA GLU A 184 -20.11 -9.22 -5.47
C GLU A 184 -19.08 -10.32 -5.77
N ALA A 185 -19.39 -11.23 -6.70
CA ALA A 185 -18.47 -12.27 -7.15
C ALA A 185 -17.17 -11.69 -7.73
N THR A 186 -17.25 -10.63 -8.54
CA THR A 186 -16.08 -9.97 -9.10
C THR A 186 -15.26 -9.25 -8.02
N ARG A 187 -15.91 -8.64 -7.01
CA ARG A 187 -15.19 -8.04 -5.87
C ARG A 187 -14.47 -9.11 -5.04
N THR A 188 -15.11 -10.27 -4.82
CA THR A 188 -14.46 -11.42 -4.17
C THR A 188 -13.26 -11.91 -4.97
N GLN A 189 -13.38 -11.99 -6.30
CA GLN A 189 -12.24 -12.33 -7.15
C GLN A 189 -11.12 -11.29 -7.03
N PHE A 190 -11.44 -9.99 -7.13
CA PHE A 190 -10.47 -8.90 -6.98
C PHE A 190 -9.67 -8.97 -5.67
N ALA A 191 -10.33 -9.36 -4.57
CA ALA A 191 -9.69 -9.44 -3.27
C ALA A 191 -8.85 -10.70 -3.05
N ASN A 192 -9.02 -11.73 -3.88
CA ASN A 192 -8.31 -13.01 -3.74
C ASN A 192 -7.43 -13.33 -4.96
N ASP A 193 -7.35 -12.44 -5.94
CA ASP A 193 -6.56 -12.63 -7.16
C ASP A 193 -5.05 -12.42 -6.88
N PRO A 194 -4.20 -13.44 -7.10
CA PRO A 194 -2.76 -13.30 -6.96
C PRO A 194 -2.16 -12.14 -7.77
N TYR A 195 -2.81 -11.73 -8.85
CA TYR A 195 -2.41 -10.57 -9.64
C TYR A 195 -2.46 -9.24 -8.85
N ASN A 196 -3.40 -9.13 -7.91
CA ASN A 196 -3.53 -7.96 -7.02
C ASN A 196 -2.88 -8.18 -5.64
N LEU A 197 -2.25 -9.33 -5.39
CA LEU A 197 -1.72 -9.67 -4.07
C LEU A 197 -0.20 -9.85 -4.06
N LEU A 198 0.43 -9.41 -2.97
CA LEU A 198 1.85 -9.60 -2.68
C LEU A 198 2.06 -9.87 -1.19
N ALA A 199 2.95 -10.81 -0.85
CA ALA A 199 3.52 -10.88 0.49
C ALA A 199 4.55 -9.76 0.67
N VAL A 200 4.38 -8.94 1.72
CA VAL A 200 5.17 -7.74 1.95
C VAL A 200 5.44 -7.49 3.43
N ASP A 201 6.41 -6.63 3.72
CA ASP A 201 6.69 -6.08 5.05
C ASP A 201 5.45 -5.43 5.68
N GLY A 202 5.11 -5.86 6.89
CA GLY A 202 3.91 -5.42 7.60
C GLY A 202 3.88 -3.92 7.90
N PRO A 203 4.93 -3.31 8.46
CA PRO A 203 5.02 -1.86 8.64
C PRO A 203 4.89 -1.06 7.33
N ALA A 204 5.55 -1.47 6.25
CA ALA A 204 5.43 -0.81 4.94
C ALA A 204 4.00 -0.86 4.41
N ASN A 205 3.33 -2.00 4.55
CA ASN A 205 1.92 -2.14 4.16
C ASN A 205 0.98 -1.26 5.00
N GLN A 206 1.24 -1.14 6.31
CA GLN A 206 0.48 -0.25 7.18
C GLN A 206 0.68 1.22 6.80
N GLN A 207 1.90 1.62 6.43
CA GLN A 207 2.19 2.96 5.93
C GLN A 207 1.45 3.23 4.60
N LYS A 208 1.39 2.24 3.70
CA LYS A 208 0.64 2.33 2.44
C LYS A 208 -0.85 2.58 2.68
N SER A 209 -1.46 1.88 3.64
CA SER A 209 -2.89 1.98 3.95
C SER A 209 -3.76 1.83 2.69
N ASP A 210 -4.64 2.80 2.39
CA ASP A 210 -5.44 2.86 1.15
C ASP A 210 -4.89 3.82 0.09
N GLY A 211 -3.60 4.13 0.16
CA GLY A 211 -2.89 4.96 -0.81
C GLY A 211 -2.83 4.37 -2.22
N ASP A 212 -2.96 5.25 -3.21
CA ASP A 212 -2.62 5.01 -4.62
C ASP A 212 -1.17 5.42 -4.92
N ALA A 213 -0.71 5.21 -6.16
CA ALA A 213 0.64 5.59 -6.59
C ALA A 213 1.00 7.08 -6.42
N ALA A 214 0.00 7.97 -6.30
CA ALA A 214 0.24 9.40 -6.05
C ALA A 214 0.53 9.70 -4.58
N THR A 215 0.04 8.86 -3.68
CA THR A 215 0.10 9.08 -2.23
C THR A 215 1.15 8.21 -1.55
N TRP A 216 1.45 7.03 -2.10
CA TRP A 216 2.48 6.14 -1.57
C TRP A 216 3.16 5.34 -2.69
N LEU A 217 4.48 5.20 -2.59
CA LEU A 217 5.29 4.31 -3.42
C LEU A 217 6.25 3.52 -2.51
N PRO A 218 6.61 2.27 -2.88
CA PRO A 218 7.61 1.48 -2.17
C PRO A 218 8.90 2.26 -1.88
N ALA A 219 9.47 2.06 -0.69
CA ALA A 219 10.78 2.62 -0.34
C ALA A 219 11.89 2.01 -1.22
N ASN A 220 11.73 0.74 -1.59
CA ASN A 220 12.57 0.08 -2.56
C ASN A 220 12.35 0.65 -3.97
N LYS A 221 13.29 1.49 -4.42
CA LYS A 221 13.16 2.21 -5.70
C LYS A 221 13.20 1.29 -6.93
N SER A 222 13.97 0.21 -6.88
CA SER A 222 14.09 -0.71 -8.03
C SER A 222 12.76 -1.43 -8.32
N PHE A 223 11.91 -1.62 -7.32
CA PHE A 223 10.62 -2.28 -7.48
C PHE A 223 9.48 -1.36 -7.96
N ARG A 224 9.69 -0.03 -8.02
CA ARG A 224 8.59 0.92 -8.30
C ARG A 224 7.96 0.75 -9.68
N CYS A 225 8.75 0.39 -10.69
CA CYS A 225 8.26 0.12 -12.04
C CYS A 225 7.31 -1.07 -12.06
N GLU A 226 7.69 -2.18 -11.43
CA GLU A 226 6.86 -3.38 -11.31
C GLU A 226 5.60 -3.13 -10.49
N TYR A 227 5.73 -2.37 -9.39
CA TYR A 227 4.60 -1.97 -8.55
C TYR A 227 3.54 -1.17 -9.33
N VAL A 228 3.96 -0.13 -10.04
CA VAL A 228 3.07 0.70 -10.87
C VAL A 228 2.48 -0.09 -12.03
N ALA A 229 3.29 -0.88 -12.73
CA ALA A 229 2.82 -1.71 -13.84
C ALA A 229 1.77 -2.73 -13.37
N ARG A 230 1.94 -3.31 -12.18
CA ARG A 230 0.95 -4.20 -11.58
C ARG A 230 -0.34 -3.47 -11.23
N GLN A 231 -0.28 -2.27 -10.64
CA GLN A 231 -1.50 -1.47 -10.39
C GLN A 231 -2.27 -1.16 -11.67
N ILE A 232 -1.56 -0.77 -12.75
CA ILE A 232 -2.15 -0.51 -14.06
C ILE A 232 -2.84 -1.76 -14.60
N GLY A 233 -2.14 -2.89 -14.57
CA GLY A 233 -2.69 -4.18 -14.99
C GLY A 233 -3.94 -4.56 -14.21
N VAL A 234 -3.91 -4.45 -12.87
CA VAL A 234 -5.06 -4.73 -12.00
C VAL A 234 -6.23 -3.83 -12.36
N LYS A 235 -6.00 -2.52 -12.50
CA LYS A 235 -7.06 -1.58 -12.87
C LYS A 235 -7.65 -1.90 -14.23
N LYS A 236 -6.83 -2.29 -15.20
CA LYS A 236 -7.28 -2.74 -16.52
C LYS A 236 -8.14 -4.00 -16.44
N LYS A 237 -7.69 -5.02 -15.69
CA LYS A 237 -8.37 -6.32 -15.55
C LYS A 237 -9.76 -6.21 -14.94
N TYR A 238 -9.94 -5.30 -13.99
CA TYR A 238 -11.17 -5.14 -13.23
C TYR A 238 -11.99 -3.91 -13.64
N ASP A 239 -11.71 -3.35 -14.83
CA ASP A 239 -12.40 -2.16 -15.38
C ASP A 239 -12.47 -0.97 -14.40
N LEU A 240 -11.41 -0.79 -13.61
CA LEU A 240 -11.25 0.32 -12.69
C LEU A 240 -10.64 1.53 -13.40
N TRP A 241 -10.78 2.71 -12.79
CA TRP A 241 -10.15 3.94 -13.28
C TRP A 241 -9.00 4.41 -12.38
N VAL A 242 -8.24 5.38 -12.89
CA VAL A 242 -7.24 6.13 -12.12
C VAL A 242 -7.71 7.57 -11.90
N THR A 243 -7.23 8.18 -10.83
CA THR A 243 -7.35 9.65 -10.69
C THR A 243 -6.29 10.35 -11.54
N GLN A 244 -6.47 11.64 -11.83
CA GLN A 244 -5.46 12.39 -12.57
C GLN A 244 -4.10 12.37 -11.85
N GLY A 245 -4.09 12.61 -10.54
CA GLY A 245 -2.85 12.57 -9.75
C GLY A 245 -2.19 11.19 -9.76
N GLU A 246 -2.98 10.12 -9.67
CA GLU A 246 -2.48 8.74 -9.77
C GLU A 246 -1.91 8.45 -11.16
N HIS A 247 -2.62 8.83 -12.23
CA HIS A 247 -2.15 8.68 -13.61
C HIS A 247 -0.79 9.37 -13.82
N ASP A 248 -0.67 10.63 -13.38
CA ASP A 248 0.56 11.41 -13.53
C ASP A 248 1.71 10.80 -12.73
N ALA A 249 1.44 10.34 -11.50
CA ALA A 249 2.43 9.65 -10.67
C ALA A 249 2.92 8.34 -11.32
N MET A 250 2.00 7.54 -11.85
CA MET A 250 2.33 6.30 -12.57
C MET A 250 3.19 6.58 -13.81
N LYS A 251 2.80 7.57 -14.62
CA LYS A 251 3.55 8.01 -15.81
C LYS A 251 4.96 8.48 -15.46
N ASN A 252 5.10 9.26 -14.38
CA ASN A 252 6.39 9.74 -13.90
C ASN A 252 7.31 8.59 -13.47
N VAL A 253 6.81 7.59 -12.75
CA VAL A 253 7.59 6.40 -12.40
C VAL A 253 8.04 5.65 -13.66
N LEU A 254 7.10 5.42 -14.58
CA LEU A 254 7.36 4.66 -15.81
C LEU A 254 8.27 5.37 -16.81
N SER A 255 8.45 6.70 -16.71
CA SER A 255 9.42 7.44 -17.53
C SER A 255 10.86 6.93 -17.35
N SER A 256 11.17 6.33 -16.19
CA SER A 256 12.47 5.71 -15.90
C SER A 256 12.60 4.27 -16.42
N CYS A 257 11.52 3.67 -16.90
CA CYS A 257 11.42 2.29 -17.33
C CYS A 257 10.35 2.11 -18.44
N PRO A 258 10.50 2.78 -19.60
CA PRO A 258 9.47 2.87 -20.63
C PRO A 258 9.11 1.54 -21.31
N THR A 259 9.97 0.54 -21.18
CA THR A 259 9.75 -0.82 -21.71
C THR A 259 9.10 -1.76 -20.70
N GLN A 260 8.81 -1.30 -19.47
CA GLN A 260 8.15 -2.09 -18.44
C GLN A 260 6.80 -2.58 -18.95
N GLN A 261 6.58 -3.89 -18.92
CA GLN A 261 5.32 -4.53 -19.28
C GLN A 261 4.41 -4.62 -18.06
N VAL A 262 3.09 -4.62 -18.27
CA VAL A 262 2.18 -5.10 -17.22
C VAL A 262 2.47 -6.60 -16.98
N PRO A 263 2.47 -7.09 -15.72
CA PRO A 263 2.69 -8.50 -15.47
C PRO A 263 1.60 -9.34 -16.17
N THR A 264 1.91 -10.57 -16.56
CA THR A 264 0.90 -11.52 -17.04
C THR A 264 0.06 -12.03 -15.88
N ASP A 265 -1.18 -12.44 -16.16
CA ASP A 265 -2.11 -12.97 -15.16
C ASP A 265 -1.49 -14.18 -14.44
N GLY A 266 -1.17 -14.00 -13.14
CA GLY A 266 -0.39 -14.96 -12.33
C GLY A 266 0.80 -14.32 -11.60
N GLY A 267 1.17 -13.08 -11.92
CA GLY A 267 2.08 -12.28 -11.11
C GLY A 267 3.56 -12.72 -11.13
N VAL A 268 3.92 -13.67 -11.98
CA VAL A 268 5.32 -13.99 -12.27
C VAL A 268 5.84 -12.94 -13.24
N VAL A 269 6.30 -11.81 -12.68
CA VAL A 269 7.39 -11.07 -13.32
C VAL A 269 8.63 -11.93 -13.15
N THR A 270 9.39 -12.06 -14.24
CA THR A 270 10.73 -12.64 -14.31
C THR A 270 11.50 -12.32 -13.02
N PRO A 271 12.21 -13.28 -12.39
CA PRO A 271 13.02 -12.98 -11.22
C PRO A 271 13.86 -11.74 -11.53
N ILE A 272 13.83 -10.75 -10.65
CA ILE A 272 14.90 -9.75 -10.59
C ILE A 272 16.17 -10.58 -10.40
N GLU A 273 16.87 -10.86 -11.50
CA GLU A 273 18.29 -11.13 -11.43
C GLU A 273 18.84 -9.91 -10.73
N VAL A 274 19.18 -10.08 -9.46
CA VAL A 274 20.04 -9.16 -8.75
C VAL A 274 21.24 -9.02 -9.67
N GLN A 275 21.35 -7.88 -10.36
CA GLN A 275 22.60 -7.53 -11.01
C GLN A 275 23.61 -7.52 -9.88
N GLU A 276 24.43 -8.57 -9.81
CA GLU A 276 25.60 -8.59 -8.96
C GLU A 276 26.34 -7.29 -9.23
N SER A 277 26.37 -6.45 -8.20
CA SER A 277 27.37 -5.40 -8.11
C SER A 277 28.72 -6.07 -8.38
N PRO A 278 29.55 -5.56 -9.31
CA PRO A 278 30.82 -6.21 -9.61
C PRO A 278 31.60 -6.32 -8.32
N GLU A 279 31.91 -7.57 -7.97
CA GLU A 279 32.73 -7.97 -6.84
C GLU A 279 33.93 -7.01 -6.71
N PRO A 280 34.17 -6.37 -5.54
CA PRO A 280 35.38 -5.60 -5.36
C PRO A 280 36.57 -6.55 -5.52
N ALA A 281 37.45 -6.20 -6.46
CA ALA A 281 38.62 -6.98 -6.85
C ALA A 281 39.28 -7.68 -5.65
N GLN A 282 39.27 -9.01 -5.68
CA GLN A 282 39.97 -9.87 -4.74
C GLN A 282 41.44 -9.47 -4.69
N THR A 283 41.82 -8.86 -3.56
CA THR A 283 43.23 -8.76 -3.19
C THR A 283 43.61 -10.13 -2.64
N GLN A 284 44.48 -10.85 -3.34
CA GLN A 284 44.96 -12.17 -2.91
C GLN A 284 45.64 -12.04 -1.55
N GLU A 285 45.05 -12.64 -0.53
CA GLU A 285 45.64 -12.82 0.79
C GLU A 285 46.69 -13.95 0.72
N PRO A 286 47.96 -13.73 1.12
CA PRO A 286 48.96 -14.78 1.11
C PRO A 286 48.71 -15.82 2.21
N ALA A 287 49.03 -17.08 1.87
CA ALA A 287 48.77 -18.30 2.65
C ALA A 287 49.15 -18.22 4.15
N PRO A 288 48.42 -18.95 5.03
CA PRO A 288 48.56 -18.83 6.48
C PRO A 288 49.82 -19.52 7.02
N ALA A 289 50.52 -18.84 7.93
CA ALA A 289 51.57 -19.40 8.78
C ALA A 289 50.95 -20.21 9.96
N PRO A 290 51.65 -21.23 10.49
CA PRO A 290 51.04 -22.24 11.36
C PRO A 290 50.67 -21.75 12.77
N ALA A 291 49.65 -22.42 13.30
CA ALA A 291 48.88 -22.16 14.51
C ALA A 291 49.69 -21.79 15.77
N GLN A 292 49.20 -20.77 16.47
CA GLN A 292 49.49 -20.54 17.89
C GLN A 292 48.20 -20.65 18.71
N THR A 293 48.30 -21.41 19.79
CA THR A 293 47.28 -21.75 20.78
C THR A 293 46.82 -20.50 21.54
N GLN A 294 45.50 -20.25 21.61
CA GLN A 294 44.91 -19.29 22.53
C GLN A 294 43.71 -19.91 23.28
N GLU A 295 43.69 -19.69 24.59
CA GLU A 295 42.68 -20.09 25.58
C GLU A 295 41.29 -19.45 25.34
N PRO A 296 40.20 -20.00 25.93
CA PRO A 296 38.85 -19.56 25.64
C PRO A 296 38.43 -18.34 26.46
N THR A 297 37.77 -17.38 25.83
CA THR A 297 36.96 -16.33 26.51
C THR A 297 35.84 -15.88 25.55
N PRO A 298 34.72 -15.31 26.06
CA PRO A 298 33.44 -15.97 26.14
C PRO A 298 32.37 -15.38 25.19
N ALA A 299 31.22 -16.05 25.13
CA ALA A 299 30.06 -15.73 24.30
C ALA A 299 29.58 -14.26 24.39
N PRO A 300 29.01 -13.68 23.30
CA PRO A 300 28.37 -12.38 23.36
C PRO A 300 27.12 -12.39 24.26
N ALA A 301 26.97 -11.31 25.01
CA ALA A 301 25.94 -11.09 26.02
C ALA A 301 24.50 -11.07 25.47
N GLN A 302 23.59 -11.52 26.31
CA GLN A 302 22.13 -11.55 26.15
C GLN A 302 21.57 -10.12 25.99
N GLN A 303 20.58 -9.95 25.11
CA GLN A 303 19.82 -8.70 24.99
C GLN A 303 18.77 -8.65 26.11
N ASP A 304 18.81 -7.57 26.89
CA ASP A 304 18.01 -7.36 28.11
C ASP A 304 16.49 -7.29 27.81
N GLU A 305 15.78 -8.41 27.93
CA GLU A 305 14.31 -8.49 27.80
C GLU A 305 13.53 -7.89 29.00
N ASN A 306 14.16 -7.08 29.86
CA ASN A 306 13.52 -6.61 31.09
C ASN A 306 13.77 -5.13 31.41
N VAL A 307 13.73 -4.28 30.39
CA VAL A 307 13.80 -2.82 30.57
C VAL A 307 12.46 -2.32 31.14
N TYR A 308 12.45 -1.85 32.38
CA TYR A 308 11.27 -1.26 33.01
C TYR A 308 11.46 0.24 33.26
N TYR A 309 10.58 1.06 32.67
CA TYR A 309 10.53 2.49 32.97
C TYR A 309 9.47 2.80 34.02
N LYS A 310 9.86 3.56 35.06
CA LYS A 310 8.95 4.01 36.11
C LYS A 310 7.86 4.93 35.55
N ASN A 311 8.24 5.89 34.69
CA ASN A 311 7.37 6.89 34.07
C ASN A 311 8.05 7.51 32.83
N CYS A 312 7.33 8.36 32.10
CA CYS A 312 7.83 9.02 30.89
C CYS A 312 9.02 9.97 31.08
N ALA A 313 9.27 10.45 32.31
CA ALA A 313 10.47 11.23 32.58
C ALA A 313 11.73 10.34 32.54
N ALA A 314 11.64 9.10 33.04
CA ALA A 314 12.72 8.12 32.94
C ALA A 314 13.00 7.72 31.48
N VAL A 315 11.96 7.58 30.66
CA VAL A 315 12.08 7.27 29.22
C VAL A 315 12.80 8.39 28.48
N ARG A 316 12.43 9.65 28.73
CA ARG A 316 13.08 10.83 28.14
C ARG A 316 14.52 10.99 28.62
N ALA A 317 14.79 10.77 29.91
CA ALA A 317 16.14 10.80 30.47
C ALA A 317 17.05 9.71 29.88
N ALA A 318 16.48 8.57 29.48
CA ALA A 318 17.19 7.51 28.76
C ALA A 318 17.33 7.77 27.25
N GLY A 319 16.75 8.86 26.72
CA GLY A 319 16.80 9.19 25.29
C GLY A 319 16.00 8.23 24.41
N LYS A 320 14.96 7.59 24.96
CA LYS A 320 14.16 6.56 24.27
C LYS A 320 12.72 6.98 23.96
N ALA A 321 12.38 8.25 24.15
CA ALA A 321 11.05 8.77 23.81
C ALA A 321 11.02 9.27 22.35
N PRO A 322 9.91 9.06 21.60
CA PRO A 322 8.72 8.28 21.99
C PRO A 322 8.99 6.76 21.98
N LEU A 323 8.27 6.00 22.82
CA LEU A 323 8.31 4.53 22.84
C LEU A 323 7.11 3.96 22.08
N TYR A 324 7.36 3.11 21.11
CA TYR A 324 6.32 2.38 20.38
C TYR A 324 5.97 1.06 21.07
N ARG A 325 4.78 0.50 20.80
CA ARG A 325 4.33 -0.80 21.38
C ARG A 325 5.34 -1.95 21.27
N SER A 326 6.19 -1.93 20.25
CA SER A 326 7.22 -2.92 19.98
C SER A 326 8.55 -2.66 20.70
N ASP A 327 8.72 -1.49 21.33
CA ASP A 327 9.98 -1.10 21.92
C ASP A 327 10.18 -1.72 23.30
N PRO A 328 11.40 -2.20 23.62
CA PRO A 328 11.74 -2.67 24.97
C PRO A 328 11.45 -1.60 26.03
N GLY A 329 10.60 -1.97 26.99
CA GLY A 329 10.15 -1.11 28.08
C GLY A 329 8.92 -0.26 27.79
N TYR A 330 8.27 -0.43 26.63
CA TYR A 330 6.90 0.00 26.44
C TYR A 330 5.99 -0.66 27.50
N ALA A 331 5.10 0.14 28.10
CA ALA A 331 4.07 -0.36 28.99
C ALA A 331 2.80 0.48 28.81
N PRO A 332 1.59 -0.11 28.79
CA PRO A 332 0.33 0.62 28.62
C PRO A 332 0.12 1.78 29.62
N LYS A 333 0.75 1.73 30.80
CA LYS A 333 0.72 2.82 31.78
C LYS A 333 1.47 4.09 31.33
N LEU A 334 2.28 4.00 30.27
CA LEU A 334 3.09 5.08 29.70
C LEU A 334 2.44 5.69 28.43
N ASP A 335 1.46 4.99 27.85
CA ASP A 335 0.63 5.36 26.71
C ASP A 335 -0.71 5.89 27.24
N ARG A 336 -0.84 7.21 27.34
CA ARG A 336 -1.94 7.85 28.08
C ARG A 336 -3.26 7.80 27.30
N ASP A 337 -3.19 7.89 25.98
CA ASP A 337 -4.35 7.94 25.08
C ASP A 337 -4.61 6.59 24.39
N GLY A 338 -3.69 5.63 24.51
CA GLY A 338 -3.88 4.26 24.08
C GLY A 338 -3.68 4.06 22.59
N ASP A 339 -3.01 4.99 21.92
CA ASP A 339 -2.80 4.98 20.47
C ASP A 339 -1.62 4.09 20.05
N GLY A 340 -0.80 3.65 21.01
CA GLY A 340 0.37 2.81 20.82
C GLY A 340 1.71 3.54 20.77
N ILE A 341 1.72 4.84 21.09
CA ILE A 341 2.90 5.69 21.22
C ILE A 341 2.97 6.21 22.66
N ALA A 342 3.81 5.58 23.48
CA ALA A 342 4.04 6.00 24.84
C ALA A 342 5.00 7.21 24.92
N CYS A 343 4.71 8.12 25.84
CA CYS A 343 5.59 9.23 26.22
C CYS A 343 5.92 10.24 25.11
N GLU A 344 4.98 10.48 24.19
CA GLU A 344 4.88 11.73 23.41
C GLU A 344 4.95 12.97 24.31
#